data_AF-A0A925GH11-F1
#
_entry.id   AF-A0A925GH11-F1
#
_cell.length_a   1.000
_cell.length_b   1.000
_cell.length_c   1.000
_cell.angle_alpha   90.00
_cell.angle_beta   90.00
_cell.angle_gamma   90.00
#
_symmetry.space_group_name_H-M   'P 1'
#
loop_
_entity.id
_entity.type
_entity.pdbx_description
1 polymer ?
#
loop_
_entity_poly.entity_id
_entity_poly.type
_entity_poly.pdbx_seq_one_letter_code
_entity_poly.pdbx_strand_id
1 'polypeptide(L)' 'MPRGDKSAYTEKQKRQAERIEEGYEKKGVPAEKAESIAWATVNKQDGGGKKK' A
#
# COMPACT_ATOMS: atom_id res chain seq x y z
N MET A 1 -9.90 6.47 4.49
CA MET A 1 -8.62 5.73 4.62
C MET A 1 -7.85 6.26 5.83
N PRO A 2 -6.94 5.48 6.46
CA PRO A 2 -6.38 5.84 7.77
C PRO A 2 -5.72 7.22 7.70
N ARG A 3 -5.96 8.02 8.74
CA ARG A 3 -5.49 9.41 8.92
C ARG A 3 -3.99 9.44 9.22
N GLY A 4 -3.18 8.92 8.31
CA GLY A 4 -1.73 8.87 8.41
C GLY A 4 -1.13 9.48 7.14
N ASP A 5 -0.25 10.45 7.33
CA ASP A 5 0.48 11.07 6.24
C ASP A 5 1.26 9.99 5.48
N LYS A 6 1.11 9.92 4.14
CA LYS A 6 1.81 8.92 3.31
C LYS A 6 3.35 9.06 3.43
N SER A 7 3.84 10.19 3.95
CA SER A 7 5.24 10.40 4.31
C SER A 7 5.73 9.53 5.47
N ALA A 8 4.84 9.05 6.35
CA ALA A 8 5.17 8.17 7.47
C ALA A 8 5.47 6.72 7.05
N TYR A 9 5.23 6.37 5.78
CA TYR A 9 5.57 5.05 5.27
C TYR A 9 7.06 4.92 4.98
N THR A 10 7.65 3.88 5.55
CA THR A 10 9.04 3.48 5.27
C THR A 10 9.20 3.14 3.79
N GLU A 11 10.43 3.30 3.26
CA GLU A 11 10.74 2.90 1.88
C GLU A 11 10.41 1.43 1.60
N LYS A 12 10.52 0.57 2.62
CA LYS A 12 10.15 -0.85 2.53
C LYS A 12 8.65 -1.02 2.27
N GLN A 13 7.80 -0.23 2.92
CA GLN A 13 6.35 -0.26 2.72
C GLN A 13 5.98 0.25 1.33
N LYS A 14 6.63 1.32 0.85
CA LYS A 14 6.45 1.83 -0.52
C LYS A 14 6.77 0.77 -1.58
N ARG A 15 7.95 0.15 -1.51
CA ARG A 15 8.35 -0.94 -2.42
C ARG A 15 7.44 -2.17 -2.34
N GLN A 16 6.84 -2.42 -1.18
CA GLN A 16 5.91 -3.53 -1.03
C GLN A 16 4.54 -3.20 -1.66
N ALA A 17 4.07 -1.97 -1.50
CA ALA A 17 2.84 -1.51 -2.13
C ALA A 17 2.97 -1.53 -3.66
N GLU A 18 4.05 -0.95 -4.21
CA GLU A 18 4.31 -0.93 -5.67
C GLU A 18 4.27 -2.33 -6.29
N ARG A 19 4.90 -3.32 -5.65
CA ARG A 19 4.91 -4.71 -6.15
C ARG A 19 3.53 -5.37 -6.12
N ILE A 20 2.71 -5.03 -5.12
CA ILE A 20 1.34 -5.54 -4.99
C ILE A 20 0.46 -4.88 -6.05
N GLU A 21 0.58 -3.56 -6.20
CA GLU A 21 -0.10 -2.76 -7.22
C GLU A 21 0.16 -3.31 -8.62
N GLU A 22 1.44 -3.47 -9.00
CA GLU A 22 1.85 -4.03 -10.29
C GLU A 22 1.22 -5.42 -10.54
N GLY A 23 1.13 -6.24 -9.48
CA GLY A 23 0.48 -7.56 -9.55
C GLY A 23 -1.04 -7.50 -9.79
N TYR A 24 -1.72 -6.45 -9.34
CA TYR A 24 -3.15 -6.23 -9.57
C TYR A 24 -3.42 -5.54 -10.91
N GLU A 25 -2.56 -4.60 -11.32
CA GLU A 25 -2.61 -4.00 -12.67
C GLU A 25 -2.45 -5.07 -13.75
N LYS A 26 -1.50 -6.00 -13.57
CA LYS A 26 -1.33 -7.17 -14.45
C LYS A 26 -2.55 -8.09 -14.49
N LYS A 27 -3.39 -8.06 -13.46
CA LYS A 27 -4.68 -8.79 -13.40
C LYS A 27 -5.85 -7.99 -13.99
N GLY A 28 -5.59 -6.81 -14.55
CA GLY A 28 -6.60 -5.92 -15.14
C GLY A 28 -7.36 -5.08 -14.13
N VAL A 29 -6.87 -4.96 -12.89
CA VAL A 29 -7.45 -4.03 -11.91
C VAL A 29 -7.01 -2.61 -12.27
N PRO A 30 -7.92 -1.62 -12.26
CA PRO A 30 -7.56 -0.21 -12.47
C PRO A 30 -6.51 0.25 -11.45
N ALA A 31 -5.53 1.05 -11.89
CA ALA A 31 -4.42 1.54 -11.08
C ALA A 31 -4.88 2.13 -9.73
N GLU A 32 -5.87 3.02 -9.72
CA GLU A 32 -6.41 3.62 -8.47
C GLU A 32 -6.90 2.57 -7.46
N LYS A 33 -7.49 1.48 -7.96
CA LYS A 33 -8.01 0.38 -7.14
C LYS A 33 -6.86 -0.55 -6.72
N ALA A 34 -5.89 -0.79 -7.60
CA ALA A 34 -4.68 -1.54 -7.30
C ALA A 34 -3.84 -0.85 -6.22
N GLU A 35 -3.61 0.46 -6.34
CA GLU A 35 -2.93 1.31 -5.35
C GLU A 35 -3.65 1.19 -3.99
N SER A 36 -4.97 1.37 -3.98
CA SER A 36 -5.79 1.29 -2.76
C SER A 36 -5.68 -0.07 -2.07
N ILE A 37 -5.71 -1.17 -2.84
CA ILE A 37 -5.57 -2.54 -2.32
C ILE A 37 -4.14 -2.77 -1.82
N ALA A 38 -3.14 -2.28 -2.53
CA ALA A 38 -1.73 -2.40 -2.16
C ALA A 38 -1.46 -1.73 -0.81
N TRP A 39 -1.86 -0.48 -0.64
CA TRP A 39 -1.70 0.23 0.63
C TRP A 39 -2.52 -0.37 1.76
N ALA A 40 -3.74 -0.86 1.48
CA ALA A 40 -4.53 -1.57 2.49
C ALA A 40 -3.84 -2.86 2.95
N THR A 41 -3.22 -3.59 2.03
CA THR A 41 -2.48 -4.83 2.32
C THR A 41 -1.25 -4.56 3.16
N VAL A 42 -0.45 -3.56 2.78
CA VAL A 42 0.75 -3.15 3.54
C VAL A 42 0.38 -2.63 4.93
N ASN A 43 -0.68 -1.80 5.03
CA ASN A 43 -1.20 -1.36 6.32
C ASN A 43 -1.65 -2.53 7.20
N LYS A 44 -2.35 -3.53 6.63
CA LYS A 44 -2.80 -4.70 7.38
C LYS A 44 -1.64 -5.56 7.87
N GLN A 45 -0.57 -5.70 7.08
CA GLN A 45 0.61 -6.47 7.47
C GLN A 45 1.46 -5.79 8.54
N ASP A 46 1.59 -4.47 8.49
CA ASP A 46 2.43 -3.72 9.45
C ASP A 46 1.65 -3.24 10.70
N GLY A 47 0.33 -3.44 10.74
CA GLY A 47 -0.52 -3.08 11.88
C GLY A 47 -1.08 -1.65 11.83
N GLY A 48 -1.11 -1.03 10.65
CA GLY A 48 -1.76 0.27 10.42
C GLY A 48 -0.83 1.45 10.68
N GLY A 49 0.38 1.41 10.11
CA GLY A 49 1.41 2.42 10.32
C GLY A 49 1.93 2.34 11.75
N LYS A 50 3.05 1.65 11.94
CA LYS A 50 3.77 1.70 13.22
C LYS A 50 3.96 3.17 13.61
N LYS A 51 3.12 3.63 14.53
CA LYS A 51 3.37 4.76 15.39
C LYS A 51 4.63 4.40 16.17
N LYS A 52 5.78 4.92 15.73
CA LYS A 52 6.89 5.14 16.63
C LYS A 52 7.49 6.50 16.32
#